data_AF-U4KNN4-F1
#
_entry.id   AF-U4KNN4-F1
#
_cell.length_a   1.000
_cell.length_b   1.000
_cell.length_c   1.000
_cell.angle_alpha   90.00
_cell.angle_beta   90.00
_cell.angle_gamma   90.00
#
_symmetry.space_group_name_H-M   'P 1'
#
loop_
_entity.id
_entity.type
_entity.pdbx_description
1 polymer ?
#
loop_
_entity_poly.entity_id
_entity_poly.type
_entity_poly.pdbx_seq_one_letter_code
_entity_poly.pdbx_strand_id
1 'polypeptide(L)'
;MSLDQTNWYSTLPSSVINAFLESQNGGETPVLSDVTTTDAINFTKISVSDVTDNPVGTLVSNTAPAGSYISFTLYFRSQNATKLYWQNATIGSDVKSWTPDTTFLMADGSQATPAAPVDVRAANAVRVAVVGTVTKAFQLADGVIEGVENSGSQIIITDGAIAYHNAKNPDNQFPALSGQTMLATETSFPAGTTGTPNGFDVLNLAGAATENGITYNTGNLDVKVWIEGWDADTFNAILKEAIAITLSFEGKE
;
A
#
# COMPACT_ATOMS: atom_id res chain seq x y z
N MET A 1 18.18 -11.95 -3.98
CA MET A 1 16.76 -11.73 -4.34
C MET A 1 16.52 -12.17 -5.77
N SER A 2 15.34 -12.69 -6.08
CA SER A 2 14.94 -13.12 -7.43
C SER A 2 13.42 -13.03 -7.59
N LEU A 3 12.96 -12.80 -8.81
CA LEU A 3 11.54 -12.83 -9.19
C LEU A 3 11.14 -14.14 -9.89
N ASP A 4 12.13 -14.94 -10.33
CA ASP A 4 11.94 -16.13 -11.18
C ASP A 4 12.73 -17.36 -10.71
N GLN A 5 13.41 -17.26 -9.56
CA GLN A 5 14.31 -18.26 -8.98
C GLN A 5 15.52 -18.66 -9.85
N THR A 6 15.71 -17.99 -10.99
CA THR A 6 16.76 -18.29 -11.97
C THR A 6 17.79 -17.17 -11.98
N ASN A 7 17.34 -15.91 -12.08
CA ASN A 7 18.17 -14.73 -12.07
C ASN A 7 18.23 -14.14 -10.66
N TRP A 8 19.43 -14.06 -10.09
CA TRP A 8 19.65 -13.66 -8.70
C TRP A 8 20.42 -12.35 -8.59
N TYR A 9 19.92 -11.45 -7.75
CA TYR A 9 20.43 -10.10 -7.58
C TYR A 9 20.62 -9.78 -6.09
N SER A 10 21.67 -9.03 -5.75
CA SER A 10 21.80 -8.38 -4.44
C SER A 10 20.91 -7.13 -4.35
N THR A 11 20.69 -6.46 -5.49
CA THR A 11 19.76 -5.34 -5.66
C THR A 11 18.99 -5.57 -6.95
N LEU A 12 17.66 -5.69 -6.87
CA LEU A 12 16.81 -5.81 -8.05
C LEU A 12 16.70 -4.43 -8.72
N PRO A 13 17.19 -4.26 -9.96
CA PRO A 13 17.05 -2.99 -10.67
C PRO A 13 15.58 -2.67 -10.98
N SER A 14 15.25 -1.38 -11.00
CA SER A 14 13.89 -0.92 -11.35
C SER A 14 13.45 -1.41 -12.74
N SER A 15 14.36 -1.50 -13.71
CA SER A 15 14.07 -2.04 -15.04
C SER A 15 13.64 -3.51 -15.01
N VAL A 16 14.20 -4.33 -14.12
CA VAL A 16 13.87 -5.76 -13.99
C VAL A 16 12.49 -5.94 -13.35
N ILE A 17 12.22 -5.22 -12.25
CA ILE A 17 10.93 -5.32 -11.57
C ILE A 17 9.80 -4.72 -12.42
N ASN A 18 10.03 -3.60 -13.11
CA ASN A 18 9.01 -3.01 -13.99
C ASN A 18 8.67 -3.93 -15.16
N ALA A 19 9.68 -4.49 -15.84
CA ALA A 19 9.45 -5.46 -16.92
C ALA A 19 8.72 -6.72 -16.42
N PHE A 20 9.06 -7.19 -15.21
CA PHE A 20 8.34 -8.29 -14.58
C PHE A 20 6.87 -7.93 -14.33
N LEU A 21 6.59 -6.78 -13.70
CA LEU A 21 5.24 -6.34 -13.40
C LEU A 21 4.39 -6.12 -14.67
N GLU A 22 4.96 -5.51 -15.70
CA GLU A 22 4.32 -5.36 -17.02
C GLU A 22 4.01 -6.72 -17.65
N SER A 23 4.93 -7.69 -17.56
CA SER A 23 4.67 -9.06 -18.06
C SER A 23 3.50 -9.75 -17.35
N GLN A 24 3.28 -9.46 -16.06
CA GLN A 24 2.14 -9.98 -15.31
C GLN A 24 0.83 -9.26 -15.64
N ASN A 25 0.91 -8.10 -16.31
CA ASN A 25 -0.21 -7.24 -16.63
C ASN A 25 -0.38 -7.04 -18.15
N GLY A 26 -0.15 -8.10 -18.93
CA GLY A 26 -0.40 -8.10 -20.38
C GLY A 26 0.53 -7.20 -21.20
N GLY A 27 1.67 -6.82 -20.63
CA GLY A 27 2.64 -5.88 -21.24
C GLY A 27 2.40 -4.42 -20.87
N GLU A 28 1.43 -4.11 -20.02
CA GLU A 28 1.07 -2.76 -19.62
C GLU A 28 1.54 -2.45 -18.20
N THR A 29 1.86 -1.18 -17.91
CA THR A 29 2.17 -0.76 -16.54
C THR A 29 0.96 -1.02 -15.62
N PRO A 30 1.13 -1.67 -14.45
CA PRO A 30 0.04 -1.92 -13.52
C PRO A 30 -0.63 -0.61 -13.09
N VAL A 31 -1.97 -0.61 -13.05
CA VAL A 31 -2.77 0.51 -12.55
C VAL A 31 -3.45 0.08 -11.28
N LEU A 32 -3.16 0.78 -10.18
CA LEU A 32 -3.78 0.51 -8.90
C LEU A 32 -5.20 1.10 -8.85
N SER A 33 -6.09 0.42 -8.16
CA SER A 33 -7.40 0.92 -7.77
C SER A 33 -7.44 1.11 -6.25
N ASP A 34 -8.35 1.96 -5.78
CA ASP A 34 -8.73 2.02 -4.38
C ASP A 34 -9.33 0.67 -3.95
N VAL A 35 -8.68 -0.01 -3.03
CA VAL A 35 -9.11 -1.28 -2.42
C VAL A 35 -8.74 -1.27 -0.95
N THR A 36 -9.38 -2.10 -0.15
CA THR A 36 -9.04 -2.26 1.27
C THR A 36 -8.79 -3.72 1.61
N THR A 37 -8.08 -3.96 2.71
CA THR A 37 -7.78 -5.29 3.23
C THR A 37 -7.54 -5.21 4.73
N THR A 38 -7.78 -6.29 5.45
CA THR A 38 -7.42 -6.46 6.86
C THR A 38 -6.25 -7.42 7.08
N ASP A 39 -5.78 -8.09 6.03
CA ASP A 39 -4.79 -9.18 6.13
C ASP A 39 -3.71 -9.18 5.02
N ALA A 40 -3.80 -8.27 4.03
CA ALA A 40 -2.96 -8.24 2.82
C ALA A 40 -3.04 -9.51 1.95
N ILE A 41 -4.08 -10.30 2.12
CA ILE A 41 -4.37 -11.51 1.33
C ILE A 41 -5.68 -11.33 0.58
N ASN A 42 -6.73 -10.95 1.31
CA ASN A 42 -8.06 -10.74 0.77
C ASN A 42 -8.30 -9.24 0.61
N PHE A 43 -8.44 -8.80 -0.64
CA PHE A 43 -8.71 -7.41 -0.99
C PHE A 43 -10.17 -7.24 -1.40
N THR A 44 -10.77 -6.15 -0.94
CA THR A 44 -12.14 -5.78 -1.27
C THR A 44 -12.21 -4.40 -1.88
N LYS A 45 -13.06 -4.25 -2.89
CA LYS A 45 -13.53 -2.96 -3.41
C LYS A 45 -14.76 -2.56 -2.59
N ILE A 46 -14.73 -1.37 -1.99
CA ILE A 46 -15.89 -0.81 -1.30
C ILE A 46 -16.54 0.22 -2.22
N SER A 47 -17.87 0.20 -2.29
CA SER A 47 -18.66 1.27 -2.90
C SER A 47 -19.87 1.58 -2.03
N VAL A 48 -20.50 2.72 -2.29
CA VAL A 48 -21.77 3.11 -1.68
C VAL A 48 -22.87 2.94 -2.73
N SER A 49 -23.79 2.01 -2.49
CA SER A 49 -24.98 1.87 -3.34
C SER A 49 -26.06 2.85 -2.91
N ASP A 50 -26.62 3.54 -3.89
CA ASP A 50 -27.80 4.39 -3.74
C ASP A 50 -28.97 3.58 -3.20
N VAL A 51 -29.71 4.18 -2.27
CA VAL A 51 -30.93 3.65 -1.68
C VAL A 51 -32.02 4.67 -1.96
N THR A 52 -33.00 4.29 -2.79
CA THR A 52 -34.13 5.17 -3.13
C THR A 52 -34.77 5.75 -1.86
N ASP A 53 -34.95 7.07 -1.85
CA ASP A 53 -35.55 7.84 -0.75
C ASP A 53 -34.76 7.88 0.57
N ASN A 54 -33.45 7.61 0.57
CA ASN A 54 -32.58 7.77 1.73
C ASN A 54 -31.26 8.48 1.38
N PRO A 55 -30.91 9.60 2.03
CA PRO A 55 -29.66 10.31 1.73
C PRO A 55 -28.40 9.53 2.14
N VAL A 56 -28.56 8.47 2.92
CA VAL A 56 -27.47 7.59 3.37
C VAL A 56 -27.53 6.29 2.59
N GLY A 57 -26.47 6.02 1.82
CA GLY A 57 -26.34 4.80 1.05
C GLY A 57 -25.94 3.59 1.91
N THR A 58 -25.88 2.42 1.26
CA THR A 58 -25.42 1.18 1.89
C THR A 58 -24.03 0.83 1.39
N LEU A 59 -23.14 0.38 2.30
CA LEU A 59 -21.84 -0.14 1.90
C LEU A 59 -22.02 -1.45 1.14
N VAL A 60 -21.44 -1.51 -0.05
CA VAL A 60 -21.31 -2.73 -0.83
C VAL A 60 -19.85 -3.11 -0.86
N SER A 61 -19.55 -4.33 -0.45
CA SER A 61 -18.21 -4.90 -0.44
C SER A 61 -18.14 -6.02 -1.45
N ASN A 62 -17.26 -5.89 -2.44
CA ASN A 62 -16.99 -6.93 -3.43
C ASN A 62 -15.53 -7.34 -3.36
N THR A 63 -15.22 -8.59 -3.71
CA THR A 63 -13.83 -9.00 -3.94
C THR A 63 -13.19 -8.07 -4.97
N ALA A 64 -11.98 -7.59 -4.67
CA ALA A 64 -11.25 -6.73 -5.59
C ALA A 64 -10.99 -7.45 -6.93
N PRO A 65 -11.27 -6.81 -8.07
CA PRO A 65 -10.92 -7.37 -9.37
C PRO A 65 -9.41 -7.66 -9.49
N ALA A 66 -9.04 -8.67 -10.27
CA ALA A 66 -7.65 -8.93 -10.59
C ALA A 66 -6.98 -7.68 -11.19
N GLY A 67 -5.74 -7.40 -10.79
CA GLY A 67 -5.00 -6.22 -11.22
C GLY A 67 -5.30 -4.93 -10.44
N SER A 68 -6.27 -4.93 -9.51
CA SER A 68 -6.57 -3.75 -8.67
C SER A 68 -5.42 -3.36 -7.73
N TYR A 69 -4.52 -4.29 -7.44
CA TYR A 69 -3.35 -4.11 -6.61
C TYR A 69 -2.17 -4.90 -7.20
N ILE A 70 -0.94 -4.51 -6.86
CA ILE A 70 0.26 -5.28 -7.23
C ILE A 70 0.44 -6.41 -6.22
N SER A 71 0.76 -7.60 -6.73
CA SER A 71 1.06 -8.78 -5.93
C SER A 71 2.10 -9.63 -6.64
N PHE A 72 3.25 -9.86 -6.00
CA PHE A 72 4.26 -10.77 -6.52
C PHE A 72 5.07 -11.43 -5.42
N THR A 73 5.60 -12.62 -5.70
CA THR A 73 6.50 -13.33 -4.80
C THR A 73 7.94 -12.91 -5.04
N LEU A 74 8.64 -12.58 -3.96
CA LEU A 74 10.06 -12.27 -3.96
C LEU A 74 10.84 -13.40 -3.30
N TYR A 75 11.76 -14.00 -4.04
CA TYR A 75 12.56 -15.13 -3.58
C TYR A 75 13.90 -14.66 -3.03
N PHE A 76 14.31 -15.28 -1.92
CA PHE A 76 15.54 -14.99 -1.21
C PHE A 76 16.39 -16.25 -1.09
N ARG A 77 17.70 -16.05 -1.17
CA ARG A 77 18.70 -17.08 -0.86
C ARG A 77 19.93 -16.45 -0.23
N SER A 78 20.55 -17.15 0.70
CA SER A 78 21.79 -16.75 1.35
C SER A 78 22.57 -17.98 1.79
N GLN A 79 23.90 -17.92 1.81
CA GLN A 79 24.71 -19.03 2.35
C GLN A 79 24.69 -19.05 3.89
N ASN A 80 24.52 -17.88 4.51
CA ASN A 80 24.72 -17.71 5.95
C ASN A 80 23.44 -17.26 6.66
N ALA A 81 22.66 -16.35 6.05
CA ALA A 81 21.47 -15.82 6.72
C ALA A 81 20.40 -16.92 6.89
N THR A 82 19.80 -16.98 8.08
CA THR A 82 18.66 -17.85 8.41
C THR A 82 17.36 -17.07 8.53
N LYS A 83 17.45 -15.73 8.58
CA LYS A 83 16.33 -14.80 8.71
C LYS A 83 16.46 -13.63 7.76
N LEU A 84 15.33 -12.99 7.48
CA LEU A 84 15.24 -11.79 6.67
C LEU A 84 14.48 -10.69 7.41
N TYR A 85 15.08 -9.51 7.45
CA TYR A 85 14.51 -8.32 8.06
C TYR A 85 14.09 -7.33 6.97
N TRP A 86 12.86 -6.82 7.03
CA TRP A 86 12.43 -5.69 6.21
C TRP A 86 12.88 -4.39 6.90
N GLN A 87 13.92 -3.77 6.36
CA GLN A 87 14.63 -2.66 7.01
C GLN A 87 14.04 -1.29 6.72
N ASN A 88 13.53 -1.12 5.51
CA ASN A 88 13.08 0.17 5.04
C ASN A 88 12.07 0.04 3.89
N ALA A 89 11.22 1.03 3.80
CA ALA A 89 10.33 1.28 2.68
C ALA A 89 10.24 2.78 2.43
N THR A 90 10.30 3.18 1.16
CA THR A 90 9.98 4.55 0.75
C THR A 90 8.82 4.51 -0.22
N ILE A 91 7.90 5.45 -0.08
CA ILE A 91 6.76 5.65 -0.98
C ILE A 91 6.81 7.11 -1.44
N GLY A 92 6.68 7.35 -2.74
CA GLY A 92 6.70 8.70 -3.29
C GLY A 92 5.80 8.83 -4.51
N SER A 93 5.37 10.06 -4.79
CA SER A 93 4.64 10.46 -5.98
C SER A 93 4.83 11.96 -6.19
N ASP A 94 4.60 12.45 -7.40
CA ASP A 94 4.60 13.88 -7.67
C ASP A 94 3.41 14.58 -6.99
N VAL A 95 3.52 15.91 -6.83
CA VAL A 95 2.39 16.75 -6.42
C VAL A 95 1.42 16.85 -7.58
N LYS A 96 0.14 16.68 -7.30
CA LYS A 96 -0.93 17.04 -8.21
C LYS A 96 -1.74 18.19 -7.64
N SER A 97 -1.69 19.35 -8.32
CA SER A 97 -2.64 20.43 -8.08
C SER A 97 -4.02 20.03 -8.63
N TRP A 98 -5.03 20.00 -7.78
CA TRP A 98 -6.40 19.63 -8.11
C TRP A 98 -7.40 20.65 -7.56
N THR A 99 -8.34 21.11 -8.39
CA THR A 99 -9.43 21.98 -7.93
C THR A 99 -10.68 21.13 -7.70
N PRO A 100 -11.22 21.07 -6.47
CA PRO A 100 -12.47 20.36 -6.21
C PRO A 100 -13.66 21.10 -6.82
N ASP A 101 -14.77 20.40 -7.05
CA ASP A 101 -16.02 20.97 -7.56
C ASP A 101 -17.06 21.27 -6.48
N THR A 102 -16.78 20.88 -5.23
CA THR A 102 -17.59 21.16 -4.05
C THR A 102 -16.70 21.53 -2.86
N THR A 103 -17.30 22.09 -1.82
CA THR A 103 -16.62 22.45 -0.57
C THR A 103 -16.67 21.28 0.40
N PHE A 104 -15.54 20.93 1.03
CA PHE A 104 -15.43 19.85 2.01
C PHE A 104 -14.22 20.06 2.93
N LEU A 105 -14.08 19.24 3.97
CA LEU A 105 -12.90 19.21 4.84
C LEU A 105 -11.88 18.23 4.30
N MET A 106 -10.64 18.67 4.14
CA MET A 106 -9.47 17.84 3.83
C MET A 106 -9.08 17.00 5.05
N ALA A 107 -8.21 16.01 4.85
CA ALA A 107 -7.78 15.10 5.90
C ALA A 107 -7.15 15.82 7.11
N ASP A 108 -6.50 16.96 6.89
CA ASP A 108 -5.87 17.81 7.91
C ASP A 108 -6.85 18.79 8.59
N GLY A 109 -8.14 18.66 8.29
CA GLY A 109 -9.21 19.53 8.77
C GLY A 109 -9.27 20.90 8.07
N SER A 110 -8.39 21.19 7.11
CA SER A 110 -8.47 22.40 6.32
C SER A 110 -9.67 22.36 5.36
N GLN A 111 -10.16 23.53 4.94
CA GLN A 111 -11.32 23.61 4.05
C GLN A 111 -10.88 23.75 2.59
N ALA A 112 -11.26 22.78 1.77
CA ALA A 112 -11.12 22.86 0.32
C ALA A 112 -12.37 23.49 -0.30
N THR A 113 -12.20 24.34 -1.32
CA THR A 113 -13.32 25.04 -1.98
C THR A 113 -13.16 25.06 -3.50
N PRO A 114 -14.25 25.20 -4.28
CA PRO A 114 -14.16 25.23 -5.74
C PRO A 114 -13.39 26.40 -6.35
N ALA A 115 -13.00 27.38 -5.53
CA ALA A 115 -12.30 28.58 -5.98
C ALA A 115 -10.76 28.44 -5.93
N ALA A 116 -10.23 27.44 -5.22
CA ALA A 116 -8.80 27.32 -4.96
C ALA A 116 -8.33 25.87 -5.23
N PRO A 117 -7.27 25.66 -6.03
CA PRO A 117 -6.61 24.37 -6.11
C PRO A 117 -6.05 23.93 -4.75
N VAL A 118 -6.07 22.63 -4.50
CA VAL A 118 -5.39 21.95 -3.40
C VAL A 118 -4.36 20.99 -3.95
N ASP A 119 -3.28 20.78 -3.21
CA ASP A 119 -2.24 19.82 -3.58
C ASP A 119 -2.59 18.44 -3.01
N VAL A 120 -2.61 17.42 -3.86
CA VAL A 120 -2.85 16.03 -3.48
C VAL A 120 -1.77 15.13 -4.05
N ARG A 121 -1.56 13.97 -3.42
CA ARG A 121 -0.51 13.02 -3.80
C ARG A 121 -0.99 11.58 -3.65
N ALA A 122 -0.69 10.75 -4.65
CA ALA A 122 -1.00 9.33 -4.57
C ALA A 122 -0.24 8.63 -3.44
N ALA A 123 0.99 9.05 -3.16
CA ALA A 123 1.82 8.47 -2.12
C ALA A 123 1.16 8.44 -0.74
N ASN A 124 0.31 9.42 -0.43
CA ASN A 124 -0.35 9.53 0.87
C ASN A 124 -1.29 8.35 1.15
N ALA A 125 -2.00 7.90 0.11
CA ALA A 125 -2.98 6.81 0.17
C ALA A 125 -2.37 5.42 -0.14
N VAL A 126 -1.09 5.33 -0.46
CA VAL A 126 -0.45 4.07 -0.86
C VAL A 126 0.04 3.30 0.36
N ARG A 127 -0.20 1.99 0.33
CA ARG A 127 0.32 1.03 1.31
C ARG A 127 1.13 -0.05 0.62
N VAL A 128 2.15 -0.52 1.34
CA VAL A 128 2.97 -1.66 0.93
C VAL A 128 3.00 -2.67 2.04
N ALA A 129 2.80 -3.95 1.72
CA ALA A 129 2.92 -5.04 2.67
C ALA A 129 3.89 -6.11 2.19
N VAL A 130 4.54 -6.76 3.16
CA VAL A 130 5.27 -8.01 2.97
C VAL A 130 4.57 -9.10 3.76
N VAL A 131 4.30 -10.22 3.11
CA VAL A 131 3.60 -11.38 3.67
C VAL A 131 4.57 -12.56 3.63
N GLY A 132 5.28 -12.78 4.74
CA GLY A 132 6.23 -13.87 4.92
C GLY A 132 5.80 -14.79 6.07
N THR A 133 6.69 -15.05 7.02
CA THR A 133 6.31 -15.73 8.28
C THR A 133 5.46 -14.84 9.18
N VAL A 134 5.54 -13.52 8.97
CA VAL A 134 4.62 -12.53 9.53
C VAL A 134 4.19 -11.55 8.42
N THR A 135 3.00 -10.99 8.57
CA THR A 135 2.53 -9.89 7.71
C THR A 135 2.92 -8.56 8.36
N LYS A 136 3.58 -7.70 7.59
CA LYS A 136 3.85 -6.30 7.97
C LYS A 136 3.47 -5.39 6.83
N ALA A 137 2.80 -4.29 7.15
CA ALA A 137 2.45 -3.24 6.20
C ALA A 137 3.08 -1.92 6.62
N PHE A 138 3.37 -1.07 5.65
CA PHE A 138 3.97 0.24 5.83
C PHE A 138 3.18 1.29 5.03
N GLN A 139 3.09 2.49 5.60
CA GLN A 139 2.59 3.69 4.95
C GLN A 139 3.44 4.90 5.35
N LEU A 140 3.29 6.02 4.66
CA LEU A 140 3.98 7.26 5.03
C LEU A 140 3.51 7.77 6.40
N ALA A 141 4.44 8.24 7.23
CA ALA A 141 4.08 8.89 8.48
C ALA A 141 3.44 10.26 8.22
N ASP A 142 2.58 10.68 9.15
CA ASP A 142 2.04 12.03 9.22
C ASP A 142 3.16 13.09 9.10
N GLY A 143 2.90 14.14 8.33
CA GLY A 143 3.80 15.27 8.11
C GLY A 143 5.09 14.98 7.33
N VAL A 144 5.34 13.73 6.91
CA VAL A 144 6.50 13.40 6.04
C VAL A 144 6.33 14.03 4.66
N ILE A 145 5.08 14.12 4.20
CA ILE A 145 4.69 14.87 3.02
C ILE A 145 3.47 15.72 3.40
N GLU A 146 3.37 16.90 2.79
CA GLU A 146 2.22 17.80 2.97
C GLU A 146 0.89 17.07 2.68
N GLY A 147 -0.09 17.30 3.56
CA GLY A 147 -1.43 16.73 3.47
C GLY A 147 -1.55 15.28 3.93
N VAL A 148 -0.46 14.58 4.27
CA VAL A 148 -0.53 13.21 4.81
C VAL A 148 -1.09 13.24 6.21
N GLU A 149 -2.30 12.71 6.40
CA GLU A 149 -2.92 12.56 7.72
C GLU A 149 -3.20 11.09 7.98
N ASN A 150 -2.27 10.47 8.69
CA ASN A 150 -2.22 9.03 8.83
C ASN A 150 -2.38 8.61 10.28
N SER A 151 -3.51 7.99 10.60
CA SER A 151 -3.65 7.25 11.85
C SER A 151 -2.98 5.89 11.67
N GLY A 152 -1.85 5.64 12.33
CA GLY A 152 -1.28 4.29 12.45
C GLY A 152 -2.20 3.28 13.18
N SER A 153 -3.47 3.66 13.41
CA SER A 153 -4.37 3.07 14.40
C SER A 153 -5.55 2.30 13.79
N GLN A 154 -5.51 1.96 12.49
CA GLN A 154 -6.64 1.34 11.77
C GLN A 154 -7.94 2.19 11.80
N ILE A 155 -7.85 3.48 12.09
CA ILE A 155 -9.01 4.37 12.19
C ILE A 155 -9.27 4.98 10.81
N ILE A 156 -10.52 4.90 10.38
CA ILE A 156 -10.99 5.58 9.17
C ILE A 156 -11.26 7.04 9.53
N ILE A 157 -10.58 7.94 8.82
CA ILE A 157 -10.78 9.39 8.92
C ILE A 157 -11.93 9.73 7.96
N THR A 158 -12.98 10.40 8.45
CA THR A 158 -14.16 10.74 7.66
C THR A 158 -14.02 12.03 6.85
N ASP A 159 -12.99 12.82 7.15
CA ASP A 159 -12.59 13.97 6.32
C ASP A 159 -11.85 13.49 5.06
N GLY A 160 -11.48 14.40 4.17
CA GLY A 160 -10.83 14.08 2.90
C GLY A 160 -11.79 13.40 1.91
N ALA A 161 -11.42 12.24 1.37
CA ALA A 161 -12.13 11.56 0.30
C ALA A 161 -13.60 11.22 0.64
N ILE A 162 -13.88 10.80 1.88
CA ILE A 162 -15.25 10.53 2.35
C ILE A 162 -16.07 11.82 2.43
N ALA A 163 -15.51 12.88 3.05
CA ALA A 163 -16.18 14.18 3.12
C ALA A 163 -16.45 14.77 1.72
N TYR A 164 -15.49 14.64 0.80
CA TYR A 164 -15.66 15.05 -0.59
C TYR A 164 -16.78 14.26 -1.29
N HIS A 165 -16.81 12.94 -1.13
CA HIS A 165 -17.90 12.10 -1.67
C HIS A 165 -19.26 12.54 -1.12
N ASN A 166 -19.37 12.74 0.20
CA ASN A 166 -20.63 13.12 0.84
C ASN A 166 -21.11 14.52 0.43
N ALA A 167 -20.18 15.45 0.22
CA ALA A 167 -20.48 16.80 -0.27
C ALA A 167 -20.93 16.80 -1.75
N LYS A 168 -20.40 15.87 -2.55
CA LYS A 168 -20.75 15.73 -3.98
C LYS A 168 -22.02 14.92 -4.21
N ASN A 169 -22.34 14.00 -3.30
CA ASN A 169 -23.47 13.08 -3.40
C ASN A 169 -24.36 13.22 -2.15
N PRO A 170 -25.10 14.33 -2.00
CA PRO A 170 -25.91 14.59 -0.80
C PRO A 170 -27.02 13.55 -0.60
N ASP A 171 -27.46 12.90 -1.66
CA ASP A 171 -28.50 11.85 -1.63
C ASP A 171 -27.91 10.42 -1.57
N ASN A 172 -26.59 10.26 -1.51
CA ASN A 172 -25.93 8.95 -1.45
C ASN A 172 -24.62 9.01 -0.64
N GLN A 173 -24.74 9.45 0.60
CA GLN A 173 -23.62 9.62 1.53
C GLN A 173 -23.16 8.26 2.09
N PHE A 174 -21.89 8.20 2.49
CA PHE A 174 -21.37 7.09 3.27
C PHE A 174 -22.17 6.92 4.58
N PRO A 175 -22.56 5.69 4.94
CA PRO A 175 -23.19 5.42 6.23
C PRO A 175 -22.18 5.52 7.37
N ALA A 176 -22.65 5.33 8.61
CA ALA A 176 -21.76 5.20 9.76
C ALA A 176 -20.75 4.06 9.54
N LEU A 177 -19.47 4.37 9.70
CA LEU A 177 -18.36 3.44 9.42
C LEU A 177 -17.92 2.62 10.64
N SER A 178 -18.75 2.56 11.68
CA SER A 178 -18.47 1.77 12.89
C SER A 178 -18.30 0.29 12.53
N GLY A 179 -17.13 -0.27 12.84
CA GLY A 179 -16.81 -1.67 12.58
C GLY A 179 -16.11 -1.92 11.24
N GLN A 180 -15.95 -0.91 10.39
CA GLN A 180 -15.01 -0.98 9.27
C GLN A 180 -13.59 -0.87 9.80
N THR A 181 -12.69 -1.70 9.29
CA THR A 181 -11.28 -1.75 9.70
C THR A 181 -10.40 -1.98 8.48
N MET A 182 -9.13 -1.63 8.64
CA MET A 182 -8.08 -1.78 7.65
C MET A 182 -6.89 -2.48 8.31
N LEU A 183 -6.00 -3.04 7.50
CA LEU A 183 -4.76 -3.63 7.99
C LEU A 183 -3.93 -2.57 8.73
N ALA A 184 -3.42 -2.93 9.91
CA ALA A 184 -2.50 -2.05 10.64
C ALA A 184 -1.22 -1.82 9.83
N THR A 185 -0.78 -0.58 9.80
CA THR A 185 0.41 -0.12 9.09
C THR A 185 1.40 0.49 10.06
N GLU A 186 2.67 0.24 9.77
CA GLU A 186 3.79 0.87 10.44
C GLU A 186 4.12 2.17 9.68
N THR A 187 4.48 3.22 10.41
CA THR A 187 4.92 4.50 9.83
C THR A 187 6.42 4.73 10.01
N SER A 188 7.09 3.81 10.72
CA SER A 188 8.53 3.81 10.93
C SER A 188 9.05 2.39 11.12
N PHE A 189 10.34 2.21 10.90
CA PHE A 189 11.02 0.93 11.14
C PHE A 189 11.74 0.98 12.50
N PRO A 190 11.69 -0.11 13.29
CA PRO A 190 12.38 -0.18 14.57
C PRO A 190 13.89 -0.07 14.37
N ALA A 191 14.54 0.69 15.26
CA ALA A 191 15.99 0.72 15.33
C ALA A 191 16.53 -0.64 15.77
N GLY A 192 17.64 -1.04 15.16
CA GLY A 192 18.38 -2.24 15.51
C GLY A 192 18.99 -2.13 16.89
N THR A 193 19.22 -3.29 17.48
CA THR A 193 19.90 -3.42 18.78
C THR A 193 21.09 -4.36 18.64
N THR A 194 21.92 -4.50 19.67
CA THR A 194 23.08 -5.40 19.60
C THR A 194 22.64 -6.82 19.26
N GLY A 195 22.98 -7.29 18.06
CA GLY A 195 22.63 -8.62 17.56
C GLY A 195 21.35 -8.70 16.72
N THR A 196 20.55 -7.63 16.64
CA THR A 196 19.33 -7.56 15.82
C THR A 196 19.42 -6.40 14.83
N PRO A 197 19.31 -6.66 13.51
CA PRO A 197 19.28 -5.60 12.50
C PRO A 197 18.14 -4.59 12.71
N ASN A 198 18.21 -3.47 12.00
CA ASN A 198 17.06 -2.57 11.90
C ASN A 198 15.87 -3.29 11.23
N GLY A 199 14.65 -2.85 11.56
CA GLY A 199 13.45 -3.30 10.86
C GLY A 199 12.77 -4.55 11.43
N PHE A 200 11.84 -5.11 10.67
CA PHE A 200 10.96 -6.20 11.10
C PHE A 200 11.49 -7.56 10.66
N ASP A 201 11.57 -8.54 11.55
CA ASP A 201 11.82 -9.95 11.19
C ASP A 201 10.59 -10.50 10.45
N VAL A 202 10.70 -10.65 9.12
CA VAL A 202 9.55 -10.92 8.23
C VAL A 202 9.55 -12.32 7.64
N LEU A 203 10.68 -13.04 7.69
CA LEU A 203 10.81 -14.34 7.03
C LEU A 203 11.95 -15.17 7.63
N ASN A 204 11.66 -16.43 7.96
CA ASN A 204 12.67 -17.46 8.19
C ASN A 204 13.10 -18.11 6.87
N LEU A 205 14.40 -18.12 6.57
CA LEU A 205 15.00 -18.80 5.42
C LEU A 205 15.25 -20.29 5.75
N ALA A 206 14.16 -21.04 5.94
CA ALA A 206 14.20 -22.43 6.37
C ALA A 206 14.35 -23.46 5.23
N GLY A 207 14.25 -23.03 3.97
CA GLY A 207 14.47 -23.88 2.81
C GLY A 207 15.95 -24.12 2.55
N ALA A 208 16.27 -25.14 1.74
CA ALA A 208 17.63 -25.41 1.30
C ALA A 208 17.67 -25.67 -0.21
N ALA A 209 18.63 -25.09 -0.90
CA ALA A 209 18.91 -25.37 -2.31
C ALA A 209 20.41 -25.44 -2.55
N THR A 210 20.86 -26.38 -3.38
CA THR A 210 22.27 -26.50 -3.77
C THR A 210 22.42 -26.17 -5.25
N GLU A 211 23.29 -25.22 -5.55
CA GLU A 211 23.64 -24.83 -6.92
C GLU A 211 25.16 -24.78 -7.04
N ASN A 212 25.73 -25.46 -8.04
CA ASN A 212 27.17 -25.53 -8.28
C ASN A 212 28.00 -25.92 -7.03
N GLY A 213 27.46 -26.83 -6.21
CA GLY A 213 28.12 -27.31 -4.98
C GLY A 213 28.01 -26.37 -3.77
N ILE A 214 27.31 -25.24 -3.89
CA ILE A 214 27.07 -24.31 -2.79
C ILE A 214 25.63 -24.49 -2.29
N THR A 215 25.48 -24.72 -0.98
CA THR A 215 24.17 -24.77 -0.33
C THR A 215 23.75 -23.39 0.15
N TYR A 216 22.51 -23.03 -0.14
CA TYR A 216 21.86 -21.80 0.27
C TYR A 216 20.66 -22.11 1.15
N ASN A 217 20.50 -21.33 2.21
CA ASN A 217 19.22 -21.16 2.89
C ASN A 217 18.29 -20.35 1.98
N THR A 218 17.06 -20.82 1.79
CA THR A 218 16.08 -20.20 0.89
C THR A 218 14.76 -19.88 1.58
N GLY A 219 14.05 -18.91 1.03
CA GLY A 219 12.72 -18.52 1.48
C GLY A 219 12.09 -17.58 0.47
N ASN A 220 10.80 -17.30 0.63
CA ASN A 220 10.09 -16.31 -0.16
C ASN A 220 9.05 -15.61 0.69
N LEU A 221 8.68 -14.41 0.26
CA LEU A 221 7.54 -13.68 0.78
C LEU A 221 6.80 -13.03 -0.39
N ASP A 222 5.54 -12.69 -0.17
CA ASP A 222 4.79 -11.90 -1.12
C ASP A 222 4.89 -10.42 -0.79
N VAL A 223 5.07 -9.60 -1.82
CA VAL A 223 4.96 -8.14 -1.75
C VAL A 223 3.60 -7.73 -2.32
N LYS A 224 2.87 -6.90 -1.58
CA LYS A 224 1.59 -6.31 -1.99
C LYS A 224 1.69 -4.79 -1.99
N VAL A 225 1.15 -4.13 -3.01
CA VAL A 225 1.04 -2.66 -3.07
C VAL A 225 -0.36 -2.28 -3.52
N TRP A 226 -1.02 -1.37 -2.80
CA TRP A 226 -2.35 -0.89 -3.14
C TRP A 226 -2.57 0.56 -2.75
N ILE A 227 -3.62 1.17 -3.29
CA ILE A 227 -4.18 2.42 -2.80
C ILE A 227 -5.28 2.05 -1.79
N GLU A 228 -5.15 2.49 -0.55
CA GLU A 228 -6.09 2.16 0.52
C GLU A 228 -7.41 2.92 0.33
N GLY A 229 -8.48 2.19 0.03
CA GLY A 229 -9.78 2.79 -0.29
C GLY A 229 -10.45 3.55 0.85
N TRP A 230 -10.06 3.28 2.09
CA TRP A 230 -10.53 4.02 3.27
C TRP A 230 -9.61 5.17 3.69
N ASP A 231 -8.51 5.39 2.99
CA ASP A 231 -7.59 6.47 3.28
C ASP A 231 -8.20 7.82 2.90
N ALA A 232 -7.96 8.84 3.73
CA ALA A 232 -8.56 10.15 3.54
C ALA A 232 -8.01 10.85 2.28
N ASP A 233 -6.84 10.45 1.79
CA ASP A 233 -6.23 11.00 0.58
C ASP A 233 -6.59 10.23 -0.70
N THR A 234 -7.49 9.24 -0.63
CA THR A 234 -7.90 8.40 -1.78
C THR A 234 -8.89 9.10 -2.71
N PHE A 235 -8.54 10.28 -3.19
CA PHE A 235 -9.32 11.01 -4.16
C PHE A 235 -9.23 10.36 -5.55
N ASN A 236 -10.32 10.40 -6.34
CA ASN A 236 -10.27 10.01 -7.76
C ASN A 236 -9.19 10.77 -8.56
N ALA A 237 -8.80 11.96 -8.10
CA ALA A 237 -7.73 12.75 -8.70
C ALA A 237 -6.36 12.04 -8.68
N ILE A 238 -6.09 11.16 -7.71
CA ILE A 238 -4.77 10.52 -7.56
C ILE A 238 -4.64 9.16 -8.25
N LEU A 239 -5.74 8.53 -8.69
CA LEU A 239 -5.78 7.14 -9.21
C LEU A 239 -5.00 6.90 -10.52
N LYS A 240 -4.40 7.93 -11.11
CA LYS A 240 -3.59 7.83 -12.33
C LYS A 240 -2.19 8.41 -12.18
N GLU A 241 -1.83 8.81 -10.97
CA GLU A 241 -0.50 9.37 -10.69
C GLU A 241 0.54 8.25 -10.59
N ALA A 242 1.77 8.57 -10.99
CA ALA A 242 2.89 7.65 -10.85
C ALA A 242 3.30 7.53 -9.38
N ILE A 243 3.58 6.30 -8.95
CA ILE A 243 4.04 5.99 -7.60
C ILE A 243 5.44 5.34 -7.70
N ALA A 244 6.36 5.78 -6.85
CA ALA A 244 7.69 5.22 -6.71
C ALA A 244 7.81 4.51 -5.35
N ILE A 245 8.26 3.26 -5.36
CA ILE A 245 8.43 2.45 -4.16
C ILE A 245 9.83 1.87 -4.13
N THR A 246 10.50 1.95 -2.98
CA THR A 246 11.75 1.23 -2.72
C THR A 246 11.58 0.39 -1.47
N LEU A 247 12.02 -0.87 -1.54
CA LEU A 247 12.07 -1.79 -0.40
C LEU A 247 13.50 -2.23 -0.14
N SER A 248 13.88 -2.37 1.13
CA SER A 248 15.22 -2.83 1.52
C SER A 248 15.15 -3.94 2.56
N PHE A 249 15.97 -4.97 2.39
CA PHE A 249 15.99 -6.16 3.24
C PHE A 249 17.40 -6.49 3.73
N GLU A 250 17.55 -6.98 4.96
CA GLU A 250 18.79 -7.58 5.49
C GLU A 250 18.63 -9.07 5.73
N GLY A 251 19.63 -9.85 5.35
CA GLY A 251 19.75 -11.22 5.83
C GLY A 251 20.56 -11.27 7.13
N LYS A 252 20.08 -12.02 8.13
CA LYS A 252 20.79 -12.25 9.39
C LYS A 252 20.85 -13.74 9.74
N GLU A 253 21.95 -14.15 10.36
CA GLU A 253 22.15 -15.48 10.96
C GLU A 253 21.24 -15.72 12.17
#